data_AF-A0AAV9HQX7-F1
#
_entry.id   AF-A0AAV9HQX7-F1
#
_cell.length_a   1.000
_cell.length_b   1.000
_cell.length_c   1.000
_cell.angle_alpha   90.00
_cell.angle_beta   90.00
_cell.angle_gamma   90.00
#
_symmetry.space_group_name_H-M   'P 1'
#
loop_
_entity.id
_entity.type
_entity.pdbx_description
1 polymer ?
#
loop_
_entity_poly.entity_id
_entity_poly.type
_entity_poly.pdbx_seq_one_letter_code
_entity_poly.pdbx_strand_id
1 'polypeptide(L)'
;LQISLSPREQSLVYCELDFAVASALSRYLESQFTRGRVNLDVLKRTAENWARKGRPKVLGFRYDIETQIEIVKQHVNDFKFYGRAASNPAILGILDMMRTDAKVMAVRSYCYPDTVIAKWLSDTLSLFSLIGAEDLQIAGIRGIQAFFQAVVSREQ
;
A
#
# COMPACT_ATOMS: atom_id res chain seq x y z
N LEU A 1 -1.23 3.62 -25.29
CA LEU A 1 -1.89 3.24 -24.03
C LEU A 1 -2.95 4.29 -23.75
N GLN A 2 -4.19 3.89 -23.44
CA GLN A 2 -5.30 4.80 -23.20
C GLN A 2 -5.16 5.49 -21.83
N ILE A 3 -5.52 6.78 -21.78
CA ILE A 3 -5.58 7.59 -20.56
C ILE A 3 -6.98 8.20 -20.54
N SER A 4 -7.92 7.53 -19.87
CA SER A 4 -9.32 7.98 -19.80
C SER A 4 -9.57 8.97 -18.67
N LEU A 5 -8.84 8.84 -17.56
CA LEU A 5 -9.03 9.72 -16.40
C LEU A 5 -8.35 11.07 -16.65
N SER A 6 -9.11 12.15 -16.46
CA SER A 6 -8.56 13.51 -16.40
C SER A 6 -7.55 13.65 -15.25
N PRO A 7 -6.65 14.65 -15.29
CA PRO A 7 -5.68 14.86 -14.21
C PRO A 7 -6.31 15.01 -12.83
N ARG A 8 -7.52 15.61 -12.76
CA ARG A 8 -8.27 15.75 -11.51
C ARG A 8 -8.77 14.39 -11.01
N GLU A 9 -9.35 13.57 -11.88
CA GLU A 9 -9.82 12.23 -11.52
C GLU A 9 -8.64 11.34 -11.07
N GLN A 10 -7.50 11.41 -11.77
CA GLN A 10 -6.26 10.74 -11.37
C GLN A 10 -5.78 11.20 -9.98
N SER A 11 -5.81 12.51 -9.70
CA SER A 11 -5.40 13.03 -8.38
C SER A 11 -6.22 12.48 -7.22
N LEU A 12 -7.54 12.30 -7.43
CA LEU A 12 -8.44 11.71 -6.44
C LEU A 12 -8.08 10.24 -6.21
N VAL A 13 -7.92 9.47 -7.30
CA VAL A 13 -7.52 8.05 -7.21
C VAL A 13 -6.20 7.89 -6.46
N TYR A 14 -5.21 8.76 -6.70
CA TYR A 14 -3.89 8.64 -6.06
C TYR A 14 -3.95 8.92 -4.57
N CYS A 15 -4.66 9.98 -4.17
CA CYS A 15 -4.81 10.30 -2.76
C CYS A 15 -5.57 9.20 -2.01
N GLU A 16 -6.64 8.68 -2.58
CA GLU A 16 -7.43 7.61 -1.96
C GLU A 16 -6.65 6.29 -1.87
N LEU A 17 -5.93 5.91 -2.93
CA LEU A 17 -5.08 4.71 -2.92
C LEU A 17 -3.94 4.83 -1.91
N ASP A 18 -3.21 5.94 -1.92
CA ASP A 18 -2.09 6.18 -1.01
C ASP A 18 -2.55 6.12 0.45
N PHE A 19 -3.66 6.82 0.77
CA PHE A 19 -4.25 6.81 2.10
C PHE A 19 -4.72 5.41 2.53
N ALA A 20 -5.41 4.68 1.64
CA ALA A 20 -5.93 3.36 1.94
C ALA A 20 -4.80 2.36 2.23
N VAL A 21 -3.76 2.33 1.39
CA VAL A 21 -2.61 1.44 1.56
C VAL A 21 -1.82 1.79 2.82
N ALA A 22 -1.47 3.07 3.01
CA ALA A 22 -0.71 3.50 4.18
C ALA A 22 -1.47 3.25 5.50
N SER A 23 -2.80 3.41 5.50
CA SER A 23 -3.63 3.13 6.66
C SER A 23 -3.76 1.64 6.95
N ALA A 24 -3.88 0.80 5.92
CA ALA A 24 -3.96 -0.64 6.09
C ALA A 24 -2.66 -1.25 6.62
N LEU A 25 -1.52 -0.83 6.08
CA LEU A 25 -0.21 -1.23 6.59
C LEU A 25 0.00 -0.77 8.03
N SER A 26 -0.40 0.46 8.39
CA SER A 26 -0.19 0.99 9.73
C SER A 26 -0.98 0.18 10.76
N ARG A 27 -2.24 -0.17 10.45
CA ARG A 27 -3.09 -1.00 11.32
C ARG A 27 -2.59 -2.44 11.40
N TYR A 28 -2.11 -3.00 10.29
CA TYR A 28 -1.51 -4.32 10.29
C TYR A 28 -0.27 -4.36 11.19
N LEU A 29 0.66 -3.41 11.03
CA LEU A 29 1.86 -3.30 11.85
C LEU A 29 1.52 -3.13 13.34
N GLU A 30 0.53 -2.30 13.66
CA GLU A 30 0.05 -2.14 15.03
C GLU A 30 -0.52 -3.44 15.60
N SER A 31 -1.28 -4.20 14.82
CA SER A 31 -1.78 -5.53 15.23
C SER A 31 -0.65 -6.53 15.50
N GLN A 32 0.40 -6.55 14.66
CA GLN A 32 1.56 -7.43 14.88
C GLN A 32 2.36 -6.98 16.11
N PHE A 33 2.48 -5.67 16.35
CA PHE A 33 3.15 -5.08 17.51
C PHE A 33 2.44 -5.46 18.81
N THR A 34 1.13 -5.26 18.90
CA THR A 34 0.33 -5.63 20.08
C THR A 34 0.40 -7.12 20.39
N ARG A 35 0.67 -7.96 19.39
CA ARG A 35 0.85 -9.42 19.54
C ARG A 35 2.29 -9.83 19.83
N GLY A 36 3.20 -8.88 20.04
CA GLY A 36 4.60 -9.15 20.40
C GLY A 36 5.45 -9.73 19.28
N ARG A 37 5.05 -9.58 18.00
CA ARG A 37 5.77 -10.14 16.84
C ARG A 37 6.77 -9.18 16.20
N VAL A 38 6.89 -7.97 16.73
CA VAL A 38 7.72 -6.92 16.15
C VAL A 38 9.03 -6.82 16.92
N ASN A 39 10.14 -6.91 16.20
CA ASN A 39 11.48 -6.70 16.72
C ASN A 39 11.72 -5.19 16.94
N LEU A 40 11.94 -4.80 18.20
CA LEU A 40 12.14 -3.41 18.59
C LEU A 40 13.43 -2.80 18.03
N ASP A 41 14.46 -3.60 17.77
CA ASP A 41 15.70 -3.11 17.14
C ASP A 41 15.46 -2.70 15.69
N VAL A 42 14.59 -3.42 14.97
CA VAL A 42 14.17 -3.03 13.62
C VAL A 42 13.42 -1.70 13.67
N LEU A 43 12.53 -1.51 14.63
CA LEU A 43 11.80 -0.24 14.78
C LEU A 43 12.74 0.91 15.13
N LYS A 44 13.68 0.71 16.06
CA LYS A 44 14.67 1.71 16.43
C LYS A 44 15.50 2.15 15.23
N ARG A 45 16.08 1.20 14.48
CA ARG A 45 16.84 1.51 13.25
C ARG A 45 15.98 2.21 12.20
N THR A 46 14.71 1.82 12.07
CA THR A 46 13.79 2.45 11.12
C THR A 46 13.50 3.90 11.52
N ALA A 47 13.26 4.17 12.80
CA ALA A 47 13.05 5.52 13.32
C ALA A 47 14.30 6.41 13.17
N GLU A 48 15.49 5.89 13.47
CA GLU A 48 16.77 6.60 13.26
C GLU A 48 16.99 6.92 11.77
N ASN A 49 16.76 5.95 10.88
CA ASN A 49 16.84 6.15 9.43
C ASN A 49 15.83 7.18 8.93
N TRP A 50 14.62 7.18 9.49
CA TRP A 50 13.58 8.14 9.15
C TRP A 50 13.97 9.56 9.57
N ALA A 51 14.44 9.73 10.81
CA ALA A 51 14.92 11.01 11.33
C ALA A 51 16.13 11.53 10.56
N ARG A 52 17.07 10.66 10.18
CA ARG A 52 18.25 11.00 9.37
C ARG A 52 17.89 11.53 7.98
N LYS A 53 16.72 11.18 7.45
CA LYS A 53 16.18 11.75 6.20
C LYS A 53 15.51 13.12 6.39
N GLY A 54 15.57 13.71 7.60
CA GLY A 54 14.92 14.99 7.91
C GLY A 54 13.39 14.92 7.98
N ARG A 55 12.82 13.72 8.15
CA ARG A 55 11.37 13.50 8.12
C ARG A 55 10.74 13.71 9.50
N PRO A 56 9.46 14.15 9.57
CA PRO A 56 8.79 14.44 10.83
C PRO A 56 8.60 13.18 11.69
N LYS A 57 8.52 13.36 13.01
CA LYS A 57 8.24 12.24 13.92
C LYS A 57 6.91 11.59 13.55
N VAL A 58 6.91 10.26 13.53
CA VAL A 58 5.74 9.46 13.17
C VAL A 58 4.89 9.17 14.39
N LEU A 59 3.56 9.20 14.22
CA LEU A 59 2.59 8.72 15.19
C LEU A 59 2.28 7.25 14.89
N GLY A 60 2.52 6.36 15.85
CA GLY A 60 2.38 4.91 15.64
C GLY A 60 3.23 4.41 14.47
N PHE A 61 2.61 3.72 13.52
CA PHE A 61 3.25 3.17 12.32
C PHE A 61 2.97 3.98 11.03
N ARG A 62 2.58 5.27 11.15
CA ARG A 62 2.25 6.18 10.02
C ARG A 62 3.47 6.63 9.18
N TYR A 63 4.40 5.73 8.89
CA TYR A 63 5.48 5.96 7.95
C TYR A 63 4.93 6.01 6.51
N ASP A 64 5.75 6.41 5.54
CA ASP A 64 5.39 6.22 4.13
C ASP A 64 5.25 4.72 3.77
N ILE A 65 4.51 4.42 2.70
CA ILE A 65 4.22 3.04 2.28
C ILE A 65 5.49 2.22 2.12
N GLU A 66 6.54 2.80 1.52
CA GLU A 66 7.81 2.10 1.31
C GLU A 66 8.47 1.68 2.62
N THR A 67 8.51 2.58 3.60
CA THR A 67 9.10 2.31 4.92
C THR A 67 8.27 1.30 5.68
N GLN A 68 6.93 1.39 5.61
CA GLN A 68 6.06 0.39 6.23
C GLN A 68 6.26 -1.01 5.61
N ILE A 69 6.36 -1.10 4.27
CA ILE A 69 6.66 -2.35 3.58
C ILE A 69 8.02 -2.91 4.01
N GLU A 70 9.04 -2.06 4.14
CA GLU A 70 10.37 -2.49 4.58
C GLU A 70 10.35 -3.07 6.00
N ILE A 71 9.57 -2.47 6.92
CA ILE A 71 9.34 -3.05 8.25
C ILE A 71 8.70 -4.44 8.10
N VAL A 72 7.66 -4.59 7.27
CA VAL A 72 6.99 -5.89 7.06
C VAL A 72 7.95 -6.94 6.48
N LYS A 73 8.79 -6.58 5.50
CA LYS A 73 9.76 -7.49 4.88
C LYS A 73 10.78 -8.01 5.90
N GLN A 74 11.27 -7.14 6.79
CA GLN A 74 12.23 -7.55 7.83
C GLN A 74 11.63 -8.51 8.87
N HIS A 75 10.31 -8.67 8.91
CA HIS A 75 9.60 -9.57 9.81
C HIS A 75 8.82 -10.65 9.04
N VAL A 76 9.21 -10.98 7.81
CA VAL A 76 8.49 -11.97 6.99
C VAL A 76 8.36 -13.34 7.67
N ASN A 77 9.31 -13.69 8.56
CA ASN A 77 9.29 -14.94 9.32
C ASN A 77 8.52 -14.83 10.65
N ASP A 78 8.31 -13.63 11.16
CA ASP A 78 7.75 -13.38 12.49
C ASP A 78 6.28 -12.97 12.44
N PHE A 79 5.87 -12.31 11.36
CA PHE A 79 4.53 -11.79 11.18
C PHE A 79 3.55 -12.87 10.73
N LYS A 80 2.31 -12.72 11.19
CA LYS A 80 1.19 -13.53 10.68
C LYS A 80 0.59 -12.87 9.45
N PHE A 81 0.79 -13.49 8.29
CA PHE A 81 0.14 -13.16 7.03
C PHE A 81 -1.15 -13.98 6.82
N TYR A 82 -1.97 -13.52 5.88
CA TYR A 82 -3.28 -14.06 5.53
C TYR A 82 -3.38 -14.26 4.02
N GLY A 83 -4.49 -14.84 3.56
CA GLY A 83 -4.74 -15.04 2.14
C GLY A 83 -4.03 -16.27 1.55
N ARG A 84 -4.01 -16.36 0.20
CA ARG A 84 -3.55 -17.56 -0.54
C ARG A 84 -2.04 -17.66 -0.69
N ALA A 85 -1.28 -16.62 -0.35
CA ALA A 85 0.17 -16.63 -0.44
C ALA A 85 0.75 -17.52 0.68
N ALA A 86 1.14 -18.75 0.33
CA ALA A 86 1.58 -19.75 1.31
C ALA A 86 3.10 -19.74 1.59
N SER A 87 3.90 -18.99 0.81
CA SER A 87 5.36 -19.04 0.88
C SER A 87 6.00 -17.64 1.00
N ASN A 88 7.13 -17.55 1.70
CA ASN A 88 7.88 -16.30 1.85
C ASN A 88 8.21 -15.63 0.50
N PRO A 89 8.62 -16.34 -0.57
CA PRO A 89 8.84 -15.70 -1.86
C PRO A 89 7.58 -15.04 -2.44
N ALA A 90 6.41 -15.65 -2.30
CA ALA A 90 5.15 -15.06 -2.76
C ALA A 90 4.78 -13.81 -1.95
N ILE A 91 4.95 -13.87 -0.63
CA ILE A 91 4.72 -12.74 0.29
C ILE A 91 5.64 -11.56 -0.08
N LEU A 92 6.94 -11.82 -0.22
CA LEU A 92 7.92 -10.81 -0.60
C LEU A 92 7.63 -10.22 -1.99
N GLY A 93 7.17 -11.05 -2.94
CA GLY A 93 6.74 -10.59 -4.26
C GLY A 93 5.60 -9.58 -4.19
N ILE A 94 4.55 -9.84 -3.39
CA ILE A 94 3.43 -8.90 -3.20
C ILE A 94 3.91 -7.60 -2.55
N LEU A 95 4.77 -7.70 -1.54
CA LEU A 95 5.35 -6.53 -0.87
C LEU A 95 6.20 -5.68 -1.83
N ASP A 96 7.02 -6.30 -2.68
CA ASP A 96 7.87 -5.60 -3.65
C ASP A 96 7.07 -4.99 -4.81
N MET A 97 5.99 -5.65 -5.25
CA MET A 97 5.04 -5.06 -6.20
C MET A 97 4.43 -3.78 -5.63
N MET A 98 3.87 -3.84 -4.41
CA MET A 98 3.26 -2.66 -3.79
C MET A 98 4.27 -1.54 -3.54
N ARG A 99 5.51 -1.88 -3.14
CA ARG A 99 6.58 -0.88 -2.98
C ARG A 99 6.89 -0.18 -4.30
N THR A 100 6.93 -0.94 -5.39
CA THR A 100 7.16 -0.40 -6.73
C THR A 100 6.02 0.52 -7.14
N ASP A 101 4.78 0.08 -6.95
CA ASP A 101 3.60 0.89 -7.25
C ASP A 101 3.57 2.19 -6.42
N ALA A 102 3.92 2.15 -5.13
CA ALA A 102 4.02 3.35 -4.28
C ALA A 102 5.03 4.37 -4.82
N LYS A 103 6.20 3.92 -5.30
CA LYS A 103 7.19 4.80 -5.93
C LYS A 103 6.66 5.46 -7.20
N VAL A 104 5.93 4.69 -8.01
CA VAL A 104 5.37 5.22 -9.25
C VAL A 104 4.23 6.21 -8.93
N MET A 105 3.33 5.89 -7.99
CA MET A 105 2.27 6.81 -7.53
C MET A 105 2.81 8.12 -6.92
N ALA A 106 4.02 8.10 -6.33
CA ALA A 106 4.67 9.29 -5.82
C ALA A 106 5.07 10.28 -6.94
N VAL A 107 5.20 9.82 -8.18
CA VAL A 107 5.41 10.69 -9.34
C VAL A 107 4.06 11.24 -9.81
N ARG A 108 3.75 12.46 -9.40
CA ARG A 108 2.46 13.12 -9.66
C ARG A 108 2.35 13.72 -11.06
N SER A 109 2.58 12.91 -12.10
CA SER A 109 2.44 13.34 -13.50
C SER A 109 0.98 13.48 -13.94
N TYR A 110 0.07 12.73 -13.31
CA TYR A 110 -1.35 12.66 -13.66
C TYR A 110 -1.60 12.27 -15.13
N CYS A 111 -0.69 11.48 -15.70
CA CYS A 111 -0.73 10.99 -17.07
C CYS A 111 -0.53 9.46 -17.12
N TYR A 112 -0.96 8.73 -16.08
CA TYR A 112 -0.80 7.29 -16.08
C TYR A 112 -1.86 6.60 -16.94
N PRO A 113 -1.45 5.60 -17.74
CA PRO A 113 -2.39 4.75 -18.46
C PRO A 113 -3.42 4.07 -17.56
N ASP A 114 -4.61 3.83 -18.10
CA ASP A 114 -5.68 3.10 -17.41
C ASP A 114 -5.19 1.71 -16.95
N THR A 115 -4.35 1.05 -17.75
CA THR A 115 -3.75 -0.26 -17.42
C THR A 115 -2.85 -0.19 -16.18
N VAL A 116 -2.17 0.94 -15.95
CA VAL A 116 -1.31 1.14 -14.78
C VAL A 116 -2.17 1.36 -13.53
N ILE A 117 -3.21 2.19 -13.63
CA ILE A 117 -4.15 2.44 -12.53
C ILE A 117 -4.90 1.15 -12.15
N ALA A 118 -5.36 0.39 -13.15
CA ALA A 118 -6.00 -0.91 -12.93
C ALA A 118 -5.07 -1.91 -12.21
N LYS A 119 -3.77 -1.91 -12.57
CA LYS A 119 -2.76 -2.73 -11.87
C LYS A 119 -2.65 -2.32 -10.40
N TRP A 120 -2.54 -1.03 -10.09
CA TRP A 120 -2.45 -0.57 -8.69
C TRP A 120 -3.65 -0.99 -7.85
N LEU A 121 -4.85 -0.94 -8.41
CA LEU A 121 -6.07 -1.40 -7.74
C LEU A 121 -6.01 -2.92 -7.46
N SER A 122 -5.54 -3.71 -8.43
CA SER A 122 -5.37 -5.17 -8.27
C SER A 122 -4.30 -5.53 -7.24
N ASP A 123 -3.16 -4.85 -7.29
CA ASP A 123 -2.03 -5.10 -6.40
C ASP A 123 -2.35 -4.68 -4.96
N THR A 124 -3.11 -3.59 -4.80
CA THR A 124 -3.64 -3.17 -3.50
C THR A 124 -4.57 -4.22 -2.89
N LEU A 125 -5.48 -4.81 -3.68
CA LEU A 125 -6.33 -5.90 -3.20
C LEU A 125 -5.52 -7.14 -2.82
N SER A 126 -4.46 -7.45 -3.57
CA SER A 126 -3.55 -8.55 -3.26
C SER A 126 -2.82 -8.33 -1.94
N LEU A 127 -2.31 -7.11 -1.70
CA LEU A 127 -1.75 -6.71 -0.41
C LEU A 127 -2.78 -6.82 0.71
N PHE A 128 -4.01 -6.35 0.48
CA PHE A 128 -5.06 -6.34 1.50
C PHE A 128 -5.44 -7.77 1.91
N SER A 129 -5.53 -8.68 0.93
CA SER A 129 -5.69 -10.11 1.22
C SER A 129 -4.52 -10.68 2.00
N LEU A 130 -3.29 -10.29 1.66
CA LEU A 130 -2.07 -10.74 2.33
C LEU A 130 -1.99 -10.30 3.79
N ILE A 131 -2.38 -9.06 4.10
CA ILE A 131 -2.29 -8.51 5.46
C ILE A 131 -3.57 -8.71 6.28
N GLY A 132 -4.61 -9.30 5.69
CA GLY A 132 -5.91 -9.50 6.35
C GLY A 132 -6.60 -8.17 6.66
N ALA A 133 -6.60 -7.26 5.69
CA ALA A 133 -7.27 -5.96 5.80
C ALA A 133 -8.76 -6.13 6.10
N GLU A 134 -9.33 -5.17 6.84
CA GLU A 134 -10.73 -5.20 7.27
C GLU A 134 -11.69 -4.90 6.12
N ASP A 135 -12.93 -5.36 6.24
CA ASP A 135 -13.98 -5.17 5.23
C ASP A 135 -14.19 -3.70 4.86
N LEU A 136 -14.06 -2.78 5.82
CA LEU A 136 -14.15 -1.34 5.56
C LEU A 136 -13.04 -0.84 4.62
N GLN A 137 -11.82 -1.36 4.77
CA GLN A 137 -10.69 -0.99 3.91
C GLN A 137 -10.88 -1.55 2.51
N ILE A 138 -11.34 -2.80 2.42
CA ILE A 138 -11.67 -3.44 1.14
C ILE A 138 -12.79 -2.67 0.43
N ALA A 139 -13.85 -2.28 1.14
CA ALA A 139 -14.95 -1.50 0.60
C ALA A 139 -14.49 -0.14 0.03
N GLY A 140 -13.55 0.54 0.71
CA GLY A 140 -12.93 1.76 0.19
C GLY A 140 -12.28 1.54 -1.18
N ILE A 141 -11.46 0.49 -1.32
CA ILE A 141 -10.81 0.15 -2.61
C ILE A 141 -11.85 -0.23 -3.67
N ARG A 142 -12.92 -0.94 -3.32
CA ARG A 142 -14.01 -1.24 -4.25
C ARG A 142 -14.72 0.02 -4.73
N GLY A 143 -14.86 1.04 -3.88
CA GLY A 143 -15.36 2.35 -4.28
C GLY A 143 -14.48 3.02 -5.34
N ILE A 144 -13.16 3.00 -5.14
CA ILE A 144 -12.20 3.53 -6.12
C ILE A 144 -12.26 2.74 -7.44
N GLN A 145 -12.38 1.41 -7.38
CA GLN A 145 -12.54 0.57 -8.57
C GLN A 145 -13.82 0.89 -9.34
N ALA A 146 -14.95 1.04 -8.64
CA ALA A 146 -16.22 1.39 -9.27
C ALA A 146 -16.16 2.75 -9.97
N PHE A 147 -15.54 3.74 -9.31
CA PHE A 147 -15.28 5.06 -9.91
C PHE A 147 -14.41 4.94 -11.17
N PHE A 148 -13.29 4.23 -11.08
CA PHE A 148 -12.38 4.01 -12.21
C PHE A 148 -13.10 3.34 -13.40
N GLN A 149 -13.88 2.28 -13.14
CA GLN A 149 -14.64 1.57 -14.16
C GLN A 149 -15.70 2.46 -14.83
N ALA A 150 -16.40 3.29 -14.05
CA ALA A 150 -17.39 4.22 -14.59
C ALA A 150 -16.75 5.25 -15.53
N VAL A 151 -15.57 5.77 -15.18
CA VAL A 151 -14.83 6.73 -16.03
C VAL A 151 -14.31 6.05 -17.30
N VAL A 152 -13.69 4.87 -17.18
CA VAL A 152 -13.17 4.14 -18.36
C VAL A 152 -14.32 3.79 -19.32
N SER A 153 -15.48 3.40 -18.80
CA SER A 153 -16.65 3.06 -19.62
C SER A 153 -17.30 4.28 -20.30
N ARG A 154 -17.11 5.49 -19.76
CA ARG A 154 -17.58 6.75 -20.38
C ARG A 154 -16.82 7.09 -21.67
N GLU A 155 -15.55 6.69 -21.73
CA GLU A 155 -14.62 7.05 -22.81
C GLU A 155 -14.53 5.96 -23.91
N GLN A 156 -15.33 4.89 -23.80
CA GLN A 156 -15.47 3.82 -24.80
C GLN A 156 -16.74 4.01 -25.62
#